data_AF-S0JQ48-F1
#
_entry.id   AF-S0JQ48-F1
#
_cell.length_a   1.000
_cell.length_b   1.000
_cell.length_c   1.000
_cell.angle_alpha   90.00
_cell.angle_beta   90.00
_cell.angle_gamma   90.00
#
_symmetry.space_group_name_H-M   'P 1'
#
loop_
_entity.id
_entity.type
_entity.pdbx_description
1 polymer ?
#
loop_
_entity_poly.entity_id
_entity_poly.type
_entity_poly.pdbx_seq_one_letter_code
_entity_poly.pdbx_strand_id
1 'polypeptide(L)'
;MVDEYEVIPQVGDVSIVTDYQGNPACIIETTDVQRMKFHEMTEDICQREGEDDTLASWQKSHRAFFTERSKHLSTTFSDDSELLFEDFVVIYQ
;
A
#
# COMPACT_ATOMS: atom_id res chain seq x y z
N MET A 1 -6.20 -4.42 -6.14
CA MET A 1 -7.42 -5.17 -5.76
C MET A 1 -8.14 -4.37 -4.70
N VAL A 2 -9.46 -4.21 -4.78
CA VAL A 2 -10.24 -3.40 -3.83
C VAL A 2 -11.39 -4.26 -3.33
N ASP A 3 -11.61 -4.32 -2.01
CA ASP A 3 -12.77 -5.01 -1.44
C ASP A 3 -14.08 -4.31 -1.88
N GLU A 4 -15.20 -5.02 -1.89
CA GLU A 4 -16.48 -4.51 -2.41
C GLU A 4 -17.01 -3.30 -1.64
N TYR A 5 -16.52 -3.07 -0.42
CA TYR A 5 -16.85 -1.93 0.44
C TYR A 5 -15.68 -0.97 0.68
N GLU A 6 -14.53 -1.20 0.06
CA GLU A 6 -13.33 -0.40 0.30
C GLU A 6 -13.37 0.87 -0.56
N VAL A 7 -13.34 2.01 0.12
CA VAL A 7 -13.31 3.33 -0.54
C VAL A 7 -11.90 3.55 -1.04
N ILE A 8 -11.79 3.91 -2.32
CA ILE A 8 -10.49 4.23 -2.91
C ILE A 8 -10.00 5.55 -2.29
N PRO A 9 -8.79 5.57 -1.71
CA PRO A 9 -8.21 6.76 -1.10
C PRO A 9 -8.16 7.91 -2.11
N GLN A 10 -8.34 9.12 -1.61
CA GLN A 10 -8.29 10.36 -2.38
C GLN A 10 -7.19 11.29 -1.84
N VAL A 11 -6.66 12.13 -2.71
CA VAL A 11 -5.78 13.22 -2.29
C VAL A 11 -6.53 14.14 -1.33
N GLY A 12 -5.93 14.42 -0.18
CA GLY A 12 -6.50 15.16 0.93
C GLY A 12 -7.21 14.31 1.99
N ASP A 13 -7.30 12.99 1.80
CA ASP A 13 -7.79 12.10 2.86
C ASP A 13 -6.82 12.10 4.05
N VAL A 14 -7.38 12.06 5.26
CA VAL A 14 -6.63 12.13 6.52
C VAL A 14 -6.81 10.85 7.31
N SER A 15 -5.69 10.24 7.72
CA SER A 15 -5.66 8.99 8.47
C SER A 15 -4.95 9.16 9.81
N ILE A 16 -5.50 8.54 10.87
CA ILE A 16 -4.83 8.38 12.17
C ILE A 16 -4.03 7.09 12.12
N VAL A 17 -2.71 7.19 12.20
CA VAL A 17 -1.82 6.03 12.27
C VAL A 17 -1.67 5.62 13.73
N THR A 18 -1.87 4.34 14.03
CA THR A 18 -1.68 3.77 15.37
C THR A 18 -0.54 2.76 15.38
N ASP A 19 0.03 2.52 16.56
CA ASP A 19 0.86 1.34 16.78
C ASP A 19 0.00 0.05 16.80
N TYR A 20 0.67 -1.09 16.96
CA TYR A 20 0.00 -2.40 17.02
C TYR A 20 -0.96 -2.55 18.22
N GLN A 21 -0.75 -1.78 19.30
CA GLN A 21 -1.62 -1.79 20.49
C GLN A 21 -2.81 -0.83 20.35
N GLY A 22 -2.87 -0.05 19.28
CA GLY A 22 -3.91 0.93 19.02
C GLY A 22 -3.63 2.32 19.61
N ASN A 23 -2.41 2.58 20.10
CA ASN A 23 -2.05 3.93 20.56
C ASN A 23 -1.80 4.84 19.34
N PRO A 24 -2.36 6.07 19.31
CA PRO A 24 -2.10 7.01 18.22
C PRO A 24 -0.61 7.35 18.12
N ALA A 25 -0.04 7.24 16.93
CA ALA A 25 1.34 7.54 16.63
C ALA A 25 1.49 8.87 15.87
N CYS A 26 0.67 9.10 14.85
CA CYS A 26 0.66 10.35 14.08
C CYS A 26 -0.64 10.50 13.25
N ILE A 27 -0.79 11.64 12.60
CA ILE A 27 -1.82 11.90 11.58
C ILE A 27 -1.12 12.15 10.24
N ILE A 28 -1.59 11.48 9.19
CA ILE A 28 -1.09 11.63 7.82
C ILE A 28 -2.17 12.18 6.89
N GLU A 29 -1.75 12.92 5.87
CA GLU A 29 -2.59 13.38 4.76
C GLU A 29 -2.07 12.78 3.45
N THR A 30 -2.94 12.12 2.68
CA THR A 30 -2.62 11.57 1.35
C THR A 30 -2.41 12.71 0.36
N THR A 31 -1.24 12.74 -0.27
CA THR A 31 -0.82 13.80 -1.21
C THR A 31 -0.84 13.35 -2.67
N ASP A 32 -0.74 12.05 -2.92
CA ASP A 32 -0.90 11.46 -4.26
C ASP A 32 -1.45 10.04 -4.18
N VAL A 33 -2.18 9.63 -5.22
CA VAL A 33 -2.73 8.27 -5.36
C VAL A 33 -2.46 7.76 -6.77
N GLN A 34 -1.62 6.75 -6.89
CA GLN A 34 -1.19 6.19 -8.16
C GLN A 34 -1.75 4.78 -8.36
N ARG A 35 -2.15 4.47 -9.60
CA ARG A 35 -2.47 3.11 -10.03
C ARG A 35 -1.35 2.59 -10.90
N MET A 36 -0.85 1.41 -10.56
CA MET A 36 0.19 0.75 -11.34
C MET A 36 0.07 -0.76 -11.21
N LYS A 37 0.56 -1.51 -12.18
CA LYS A 37 0.64 -2.96 -12.08
C LYS A 37 1.79 -3.36 -11.17
N PHE A 38 1.66 -4.52 -10.52
CA PHE A 38 2.71 -5.06 -9.65
C PHE A 38 4.08 -5.16 -10.35
N HIS A 39 4.12 -5.58 -11.61
CA HIS A 39 5.36 -5.69 -12.37
C HIS A 39 5.99 -4.33 -12.75
N GLU A 40 5.28 -3.23 -12.59
CA GLU A 40 5.78 -1.87 -12.87
C GLU A 40 6.50 -1.28 -11.65
N MET A 41 6.54 -2.00 -10.51
CA MET A 41 7.24 -1.55 -9.31
C MET A 41 8.73 -1.32 -9.60
N THR A 42 9.23 -0.16 -9.17
CA THR A 42 10.62 0.26 -9.35
C THR A 42 11.32 0.36 -8.00
N GLU A 43 12.66 0.36 -8.02
CA GLU A 43 13.45 0.61 -6.80
C GLU A 43 13.11 1.97 -6.18
N ASP A 44 12.91 3.01 -7.00
CA ASP A 44 12.57 4.35 -6.51
C ASP A 44 11.25 4.36 -5.73
N ILE A 45 10.20 3.68 -6.23
CA ILE A 45 8.90 3.61 -5.57
C ILE A 45 8.99 2.74 -4.30
N CYS A 46 9.66 1.59 -4.39
CA CYS A 46 9.92 0.71 -3.25
C CYS A 46 10.64 1.44 -2.11
N GLN A 47 11.61 2.31 -2.43
CA GLN A 47 12.32 3.10 -1.43
C GLN A 47 11.44 4.17 -0.77
N ARG A 48 10.40 4.69 -1.44
CA ARG A 48 9.47 5.64 -0.82
C ARG A 48 8.62 4.98 0.26
N GLU A 49 8.23 3.72 0.05
CA GLU A 49 7.49 2.93 1.03
C GLU A 49 8.37 2.58 2.24
N GLY A 50 9.64 2.25 2.01
CA GLY A 50 10.64 2.10 3.08
C GLY A 50 10.53 0.82 3.93
N GLU A 51 9.65 -0.12 3.57
CA GLU A 51 9.48 -1.40 4.27
C GLU A 51 10.53 -2.46 3.92
N ASP A 52 11.19 -2.32 2.76
CA ASP A 52 12.08 -3.31 2.18
C ASP A 52 13.40 -2.68 1.71
N ASP A 53 14.51 -3.40 1.87
CA ASP A 53 15.85 -2.92 1.47
C ASP A 53 16.09 -2.96 -0.05
N THR A 54 15.35 -3.82 -0.78
CA THR A 54 15.54 -4.05 -2.22
C THR A 54 14.22 -4.32 -2.93
N LEU A 55 14.14 -3.99 -4.23
CA LEU A 55 12.98 -4.37 -5.05
C LEU A 55 12.73 -5.88 -5.06
N ALA A 56 13.79 -6.70 -5.01
CA ALA A 56 13.64 -8.15 -4.99
C ALA A 56 13.04 -8.68 -3.67
N SER A 57 13.39 -8.09 -2.53
CA SER A 57 12.78 -8.45 -1.24
C SER A 57 11.32 -8.00 -1.19
N TRP A 58 11.06 -6.77 -1.66
CA TRP A 58 9.70 -6.23 -1.82
C TRP A 58 8.82 -7.12 -2.69
N GLN A 59 9.29 -7.50 -3.87
CA GLN A 59 8.55 -8.38 -4.78
C GLN A 59 8.24 -9.74 -4.14
N LYS A 60 9.12 -10.26 -3.29
CA LYS A 60 8.91 -11.53 -2.61
C LYS A 60 7.90 -11.39 -1.47
N SER A 61 8.05 -10.39 -0.59
CA SER A 61 7.17 -10.14 0.55
C SER A 61 5.75 -9.81 0.09
N HIS A 62 5.61 -8.86 -0.83
CA HIS A 62 4.34 -8.36 -1.32
C HIS A 62 3.61 -9.39 -2.17
N ARG A 63 4.31 -10.18 -2.98
CA ARG A 63 3.69 -11.30 -3.70
C ARG A 63 3.06 -12.31 -2.74
N ALA A 64 3.75 -12.66 -1.64
CA ALA A 64 3.20 -13.56 -0.64
C ALA A 64 1.95 -12.95 0.02
N PHE A 65 2.03 -11.68 0.42
CA PHE A 65 0.91 -10.96 1.02
C PHE A 65 -0.32 -10.87 0.10
N PHE A 66 -0.17 -10.37 -1.12
CA PHE A 66 -1.28 -10.21 -2.05
C PHE A 66 -1.86 -11.55 -2.51
N THR A 67 -1.04 -12.59 -2.67
CA THR A 67 -1.53 -13.95 -2.98
C THR A 67 -2.38 -14.51 -1.84
N GLU A 68 -2.03 -14.24 -0.58
CA GLU A 68 -2.86 -14.66 0.55
C GLU A 68 -4.15 -13.84 0.61
N ARG A 69 -4.06 -12.50 0.49
CA ARG A 69 -5.23 -11.61 0.50
C ARG A 69 -6.22 -11.94 -0.63
N SER A 70 -5.75 -12.32 -1.82
CA SER A 70 -6.62 -12.63 -2.95
C SER A 70 -7.51 -13.85 -2.70
N LYS A 71 -7.04 -14.83 -1.90
CA LYS A 71 -7.84 -16.00 -1.51
C LYS A 71 -9.08 -15.60 -0.70
N HIS A 72 -8.95 -14.58 0.15
CA HIS A 72 -10.06 -14.07 0.96
C HIS A 72 -11.07 -13.27 0.14
N LEU A 73 -10.61 -12.62 -0.93
CA LEU A 73 -11.43 -11.80 -1.83
C LEU A 73 -11.97 -12.58 -3.03
N SER A 74 -11.83 -13.91 -3.05
CA SER A 74 -12.23 -14.78 -4.18
C SER A 74 -11.68 -14.31 -5.54
N THR A 75 -10.46 -13.76 -5.56
CA THR A 75 -9.79 -13.23 -6.74
C THR A 75 -8.38 -13.80 -6.88
N THR A 76 -7.72 -13.54 -8.01
CA THR A 76 -6.37 -14.03 -8.30
C THR A 76 -5.37 -12.89 -8.37
N PHE A 77 -4.26 -13.04 -7.66
CA PHE A 77 -3.11 -12.14 -7.78
C PHE A 77 -2.16 -12.62 -8.88
N SER A 78 -1.62 -11.68 -9.65
CA SER A 78 -0.62 -11.90 -10.70
C SER A 78 0.24 -10.65 -10.89
N ASP A 79 1.29 -10.75 -11.70
CA ASP A 79 2.18 -9.64 -12.01
C ASP A 79 1.46 -8.48 -12.71
N ASP A 80 0.37 -8.77 -13.42
CA ASP A 80 -0.51 -7.79 -14.08
C ASP A 80 -1.55 -7.17 -13.14
N SER A 81 -1.64 -7.62 -11.88
CA SER A 81 -2.62 -7.10 -10.93
C SER A 81 -2.34 -5.63 -10.60
N GLU A 82 -3.37 -4.80 -10.66
CA GLU A 82 -3.31 -3.39 -10.28
C GLU A 82 -3.21 -3.21 -8.76
N LEU A 83 -2.25 -2.38 -8.37
CA LEU A 83 -2.04 -1.84 -7.04
C LEU A 83 -2.42 -0.36 -6.99
N LEU A 84 -2.82 0.08 -5.81
CA LEU A 84 -2.93 1.49 -5.45
C LEU A 84 -1.74 1.82 -4.56
N PHE A 85 -1.02 2.88 -4.89
CA PHE A 85 0.10 3.39 -4.12
C PHE A 85 -0.25 4.80 -3.64
N GLU A 86 -0.09 5.06 -2.35
CA GLU A 86 -0.36 6.36 -1.74
C GLU A 86 0.95 6.99 -1.29
N ASP A 87 1.19 8.23 -1.73
CA ASP A 87 2.23 9.08 -1.13
C ASP A 87 1.54 10.02 -0.13
N PHE A 88 2.08 10.13 1.08
CA PHE A 88 1.48 10.92 2.17
C PHE A 88 2.52 11.71 2.96
N VAL A 89 2.04 12.69 3.73
CA VAL A 89 2.86 13.48 4.65
C VAL A 89 2.32 13.44 6.06
N VAL A 90 3.20 13.43 7.06
CA VAL A 90 2.80 13.59 8.46
C VAL A 90 2.43 15.05 8.72
N ILE A 91 1.20 15.28 9.19
CA ILE A 91 0.68 16.62 9.51
C ILE A 91 0.60 16.89 11.02
N TYR A 92 0.66 15.84 11.86
CA TYR A 92 0.66 15.93 13.32
C TYR A 92 1.32 14.70 13.96
N GLN A 93 2.06 14.88 15.07
CA GLN A 93 2.73 13.82 15.82
C GLN A 93 2.79 14.14 17.32
#